data_AF-A0A6A4Z5S0-F1
#
_entry.id   AF-A0A6A4Z5S0-F1
#
_cell.length_a   1.000
_cell.length_b   1.000
_cell.length_c   1.000
_cell.angle_alpha   90.00
_cell.angle_beta   90.00
_cell.angle_gamma   90.00
#
_symmetry.space_group_name_H-M   'P 1'
#
loop_
_entity.id
_entity.type
_entity.pdbx_description
1 polymer ?
#
loop_
_entity_poly.entity_id
_entity_poly.type
_entity_poly.pdbx_seq_one_letter_code
_entity_poly.pdbx_strand_id
1 'polypeptide(L)'
;MKQQGPPVRKAPRRRKWLFYLHQAILKGWAYLKGHRLRRRYRKTESVRLDSVLKAVGKSTGIVYEYRYESETCSGSSPTFELIIKVRSVMLLSECKELMAHPWVQKLRDHKYDEYMWNIFGRKHYIRQLRVYTYFFCSYFLSIILLVGDTSLGLKEGGYQAPLFGPNAHGLDYLRVFASVVCLIFTAQYTWRHIQEIYRGGWLLFFSYCTNIWNIFDIVLLSGIWFTTLLDFIVYFRITPISWDQWRASRMIYEEHFRLITYQESTFNVVMYREYDWHTTIMCITAPQIFIRWLQFCRGNQTLGPFVRMIYQMMGDIAVFLFVFVLFLFGFAFAFYVLQLDGFRTLVSSTNSVYQMSLGQWDWGSIAAGGPLAVMLYILYTCFGTIMMLNLLVAMLGRTYEDIWDDRLLFFHLERSQTILTVQHQIEPDKYRRKYWCQTLYALEGDAAIQGIPYQNFDD
;
A
#
# COMPACT_ATOMS: atom_id res chain seq x y z
N MET A 1 0.45 56.35 -12.61
CA MET A 1 -0.63 56.41 -11.61
C MET A 1 -0.45 55.30 -10.59
N LYS A 2 -0.11 55.61 -9.33
CA LYS A 2 0.02 54.62 -8.24
C LYS A 2 -1.39 54.16 -7.84
N GLN A 3 -1.73 52.89 -8.08
CA GLN A 3 -2.97 52.31 -7.56
C GLN A 3 -2.86 52.17 -6.04
N GLN A 4 -3.71 52.93 -5.31
CA GLN A 4 -3.90 52.77 -3.87
C GLN A 4 -4.63 51.44 -3.62
N GLY A 5 -4.06 50.61 -2.74
CA GLY A 5 -4.73 49.39 -2.27
C GLY A 5 -5.97 49.69 -1.42
N PRO A 6 -6.89 48.73 -1.26
CA PRO A 6 -8.16 48.97 -0.56
C PRO A 6 -7.93 49.25 0.94
N PRO A 7 -8.82 50.03 1.58
CA PRO A 7 -8.67 50.43 2.97
C PRO A 7 -8.86 49.24 3.92
N VAL A 8 -7.91 49.07 4.85
CA VAL A 8 -7.96 48.06 5.90
C VAL A 8 -9.03 48.47 6.94
N ARG A 9 -10.20 47.83 6.92
CA ARG A 9 -11.23 48.00 7.97
C ARG A 9 -10.68 47.53 9.33
N LYS A 10 -10.62 48.43 10.32
CA LYS A 10 -10.27 48.11 11.71
C LYS A 10 -11.45 47.38 12.38
N ALA A 11 -11.19 46.19 12.95
CA ALA A 11 -12.20 45.36 13.62
C ALA A 11 -12.55 45.90 15.04
N PRO A 12 -13.79 45.70 15.52
CA PRO A 12 -14.27 46.22 16.80
C PRO A 12 -13.55 45.60 18.02
N ARG A 13 -13.23 46.44 19.03
CA ARG A 13 -12.35 46.14 20.18
C ARG A 13 -12.75 44.93 21.04
N ARG A 14 -14.02 44.49 21.05
CA ARG A 14 -14.53 43.45 21.99
C ARG A 14 -14.46 41.99 21.51
N ARG A 15 -14.06 41.70 20.26
CA ARG A 15 -14.00 40.31 19.73
C ARG A 15 -12.69 39.97 19.02
N LYS A 16 -11.58 40.54 19.48
CA LYS A 16 -10.26 40.33 18.87
C LYS A 16 -9.84 38.85 18.88
N TRP A 17 -10.08 38.14 19.98
CA TRP A 17 -9.62 36.75 20.11
C TRP A 17 -10.32 35.79 19.12
N LEU A 18 -11.63 35.96 18.88
CA LEU A 18 -12.36 35.20 17.86
C LEU A 18 -11.86 35.47 16.43
N PHE A 19 -11.47 36.72 16.13
CA PHE A 19 -10.89 37.06 14.83
C PHE A 19 -9.49 36.45 14.65
N TYR A 20 -8.66 36.45 15.70
CA TYR A 20 -7.35 35.80 15.68
C TYR A 20 -7.45 34.27 15.62
N LEU A 21 -8.41 33.67 16.33
CA LEU A 21 -8.69 32.23 16.28
C LEU A 21 -9.15 31.81 14.87
N HIS A 22 -10.07 32.57 14.27
CA HIS A 22 -10.52 32.33 12.89
C HIS A 22 -9.38 32.50 11.87
N GLN A 23 -8.51 33.52 12.03
CA GLN A 23 -7.30 33.64 11.21
C GLN A 23 -6.29 32.52 11.43
N ALA A 24 -6.14 32.01 12.65
CA ALA A 24 -5.26 30.89 12.96
C ALA A 24 -5.77 29.59 12.34
N ILE A 25 -7.09 29.34 12.40
CA ILE A 25 -7.75 28.21 11.74
C ILE A 25 -7.59 28.32 10.22
N LEU A 26 -7.83 29.49 9.62
CA LEU A 26 -7.62 29.71 8.18
C LEU A 26 -6.15 29.54 7.76
N LYS A 27 -5.18 29.99 8.58
CA LYS A 27 -3.75 29.77 8.34
C LYS A 27 -3.35 28.29 8.47
N GLY A 28 -3.89 27.58 9.45
CA GLY A 28 -3.73 26.13 9.59
C GLY A 28 -4.33 25.36 8.42
N TRP A 29 -5.52 25.75 7.97
CA TRP A 29 -6.20 25.18 6.81
C TRP A 29 -5.45 25.47 5.49
N ALA A 30 -4.88 26.67 5.34
CA ALA A 30 -4.05 27.04 4.19
C ALA A 30 -2.69 26.29 4.17
N TYR A 31 -2.13 26.01 5.35
CA TYR A 31 -0.92 25.18 5.51
C TYR A 31 -1.20 23.71 5.14
N LEU A 32 -2.34 23.17 5.57
CA LEU A 32 -2.83 21.83 5.20
C LEU A 32 -3.16 21.68 3.71
N LYS A 33 -3.75 22.71 3.07
CA LYS A 33 -3.99 22.76 1.61
C LYS A 33 -2.74 23.08 0.78
N GLY A 34 -1.59 23.34 1.38
CA GLY A 34 -0.34 23.62 0.65
C GLY A 34 -0.35 24.93 -0.17
N HIS A 35 -1.26 25.87 0.14
CA HIS A 35 -1.27 27.18 -0.49
C HIS A 35 -0.24 28.09 0.17
N ARG A 36 1.02 28.03 -0.28
CA ARG A 36 1.99 29.09 -0.01
C ARG A 36 1.54 30.38 -0.72
N LEU A 37 1.56 31.49 0.02
CA LEU A 37 1.36 32.86 -0.48
C LEU A 37 2.18 33.08 -1.76
N ARG A 38 1.54 33.64 -2.79
CA ARG A 38 2.16 34.07 -4.05
C ARG A 38 3.31 35.05 -3.74
N ARG A 39 4.57 34.58 -3.81
CA ARG A 39 5.71 35.47 -4.00
C ARG A 39 5.61 36.06 -5.41
N ARG A 40 5.77 37.38 -5.55
CA ARG A 40 5.92 38.03 -6.87
C ARG A 40 7.24 37.53 -7.46
N TYR A 41 7.17 36.94 -8.64
CA TYR A 41 8.34 36.47 -9.38
C TYR A 41 8.89 37.63 -10.22
N ARG A 42 10.17 37.95 -10.03
CA ARG A 42 10.95 38.85 -10.89
C ARG A 42 11.55 38.01 -12.03
N LYS A 43 11.56 38.58 -13.25
CA LYS A 43 12.08 37.95 -14.47
C LYS A 43 13.61 37.87 -14.36
N THR A 44 14.21 36.67 -14.45
CA THR A 44 15.67 36.48 -14.46
C THR A 44 16.19 36.14 -15.86
N GLU A 45 17.39 36.63 -16.16
CA GLU A 45 18.11 36.46 -17.43
C GLU A 45 18.70 35.05 -17.55
N SER A 46 18.80 34.55 -18.78
CA SER A 46 19.39 33.26 -19.14
C SER A 46 20.86 33.19 -18.71
N VAL A 47 21.24 32.09 -18.06
CA VAL A 47 22.64 31.76 -17.74
C VAL A 47 23.47 31.76 -19.04
N ARG A 48 24.55 32.56 -19.08
CA ARG A 48 25.49 32.59 -20.22
C ARG A 48 26.22 31.25 -20.33
N LEU A 49 26.29 30.72 -21.54
CA LEU A 49 27.08 29.54 -21.94
C LEU A 49 28.53 29.55 -21.38
N ASP A 50 29.09 30.75 -21.18
CA ASP A 50 30.42 30.98 -20.61
C ASP A 50 30.63 30.39 -19.22
N SER A 51 29.61 30.37 -18.35
CA SER A 51 29.75 29.78 -17.00
C SER A 51 29.74 28.25 -17.04
N VAL A 52 29.07 27.66 -18.04
CA VAL A 52 29.07 26.20 -18.28
C VAL A 52 30.43 25.80 -18.85
N LEU A 53 30.94 26.54 -19.85
CA LEU A 53 32.26 26.32 -20.43
C LEU A 53 33.39 26.45 -19.40
N LYS A 54 33.27 27.35 -18.41
CA LYS A 54 34.22 27.48 -17.31
C LYS A 54 34.25 26.28 -16.35
N ALA A 55 33.12 25.61 -16.14
CA ALA A 55 33.03 24.39 -15.34
C ALA A 55 33.54 23.17 -16.13
N VAL A 56 33.35 23.16 -17.46
CA VAL A 56 33.78 22.11 -18.40
C VAL A 56 35.29 22.15 -18.70
N GLY A 57 36.01 23.22 -18.32
CA GLY A 57 37.46 23.34 -18.52
C GLY A 57 38.33 22.23 -17.88
N LYS A 58 37.73 21.28 -17.15
CA LYS A 58 38.38 20.08 -16.62
C LYS A 58 37.95 18.74 -17.23
N SER A 59 36.91 18.69 -18.08
CA SER A 59 36.34 17.44 -18.59
C SER A 59 36.51 17.33 -20.12
N THR A 60 37.26 16.32 -20.56
CA THR A 60 37.35 15.92 -21.96
C THR A 60 36.11 15.08 -22.33
N GLY A 61 35.05 15.72 -22.84
CA GLY A 61 33.84 15.01 -23.31
C GLY A 61 32.92 15.91 -24.15
N ILE A 62 32.13 15.32 -25.04
CA ILE A 62 31.15 16.04 -25.87
C ILE A 62 29.96 16.45 -24.98
N VAL A 63 29.55 17.73 -25.05
CA VAL A 63 28.34 18.23 -24.37
C VAL A 63 27.16 18.18 -25.34
N TYR A 64 26.15 17.39 -25.01
CA TYR A 64 24.88 17.31 -25.72
C TYR A 64 23.92 18.37 -25.15
N GLU A 65 23.43 19.29 -25.99
CA GLU A 65 22.30 20.19 -25.66
C GLU A 65 21.00 19.56 -26.15
N TYR A 66 20.10 19.22 -25.23
CA TYR A 66 18.74 18.80 -25.54
C TYR A 66 17.80 19.99 -25.36
N ARG A 67 17.28 20.51 -26.46
CA ARG A 67 16.24 21.55 -26.45
C ARG A 67 14.86 20.91 -26.58
N TYR A 68 14.02 21.09 -25.57
CA TYR A 68 12.64 20.58 -25.58
C TYR A 68 11.68 21.68 -26.05
N GLU A 69 11.29 21.63 -27.32
CA GLU A 69 10.20 22.44 -27.86
C GLU A 69 8.88 21.67 -27.68
N SER A 70 7.92 22.27 -26.97
CA SER A 70 6.58 21.72 -26.79
C SER A 70 5.56 22.77 -27.15
N GLU A 71 4.76 22.50 -28.19
CA GLU A 71 3.56 23.28 -28.50
C GLU A 71 2.49 23.11 -27.41
N THR A 72 2.49 21.97 -26.70
CA THR A 72 1.47 21.65 -25.70
C THR A 72 1.77 22.29 -24.34
N CYS A 73 0.73 22.79 -23.68
CA CYS A 73 0.84 23.48 -22.39
C CYS A 73 1.28 22.57 -21.22
N SER A 74 1.17 21.24 -21.36
CA SER A 74 1.46 20.27 -20.31
C SER A 74 2.94 19.98 -20.11
N GLY A 75 3.77 20.15 -21.14
CA GLY A 75 5.18 19.77 -21.11
C GLY A 75 5.47 18.26 -21.09
N SER A 76 4.44 17.42 -21.26
CA SER A 76 4.61 15.98 -21.51
C SER A 76 5.01 15.79 -22.97
N SER A 77 5.92 14.85 -23.25
CA SER A 77 6.19 14.47 -24.64
C SER A 77 5.06 13.55 -25.11
N PRO A 78 4.26 13.95 -26.12
CA PRO A 78 3.06 13.22 -26.52
C PRO A 78 3.38 11.80 -26.99
N THR A 79 4.54 11.62 -27.63
CA THR A 79 5.05 10.31 -28.04
C THR A 79 5.28 9.39 -26.85
N PHE A 80 5.98 9.86 -25.81
CA PHE A 80 6.24 9.03 -24.62
C PHE A 80 4.97 8.74 -23.82
N GLU A 81 4.03 9.69 -23.78
CA GLU A 81 2.71 9.47 -23.18
C GLU A 81 1.94 8.40 -23.95
N LEU A 82 2.02 8.40 -25.28
CA LEU A 82 1.46 7.35 -26.12
C LEU A 82 2.12 6.00 -25.82
N ILE A 83 3.45 5.94 -25.73
CA ILE A 83 4.20 4.71 -25.40
C ILE A 83 3.72 4.13 -24.05
N ILE A 84 3.55 4.99 -23.05
CA ILE A 84 3.10 4.57 -21.71
C ILE A 84 1.61 4.17 -21.71
N LYS A 85 0.75 4.84 -22.49
CA LYS A 85 -0.66 4.44 -22.64
C LYS A 85 -0.82 3.14 -23.41
N VAL A 86 -0.05 2.95 -24.47
CA VAL A 86 -0.05 1.74 -25.32
C VAL A 86 0.35 0.51 -24.50
N ARG A 87 1.25 0.63 -23.51
CA ARG A 87 1.56 -0.44 -22.54
C ARG A 87 0.33 -1.02 -21.85
N SER A 88 -0.70 -0.21 -21.56
CA SER A 88 -1.91 -0.72 -20.90
C SER A 88 -2.76 -1.63 -21.81
N VAL A 89 -2.48 -1.67 -23.11
CA VAL A 89 -3.29 -2.35 -24.14
C VAL A 89 -2.46 -3.35 -24.97
N MET A 90 -1.14 -3.17 -25.07
CA MET A 90 -0.24 -3.94 -25.95
C MET A 90 0.51 -5.05 -25.21
N LEU A 91 0.92 -6.09 -25.94
CA LEU A 91 1.74 -7.17 -25.41
C LEU A 91 3.11 -6.64 -24.94
N LEU A 92 3.63 -7.22 -23.85
CA LEU A 92 4.88 -6.81 -23.20
C LEU A 92 6.07 -6.76 -24.17
N SER A 93 6.12 -7.68 -25.15
CA SER A 93 7.21 -7.83 -26.12
C SER A 93 7.37 -6.60 -27.01
N GLU A 94 6.29 -6.09 -27.58
CA GLU A 94 6.34 -4.98 -28.53
C GLU A 94 6.68 -3.65 -27.84
N CYS A 95 6.25 -3.49 -26.58
CA CYS A 95 6.65 -2.35 -25.75
C CYS A 95 8.15 -2.37 -25.40
N LYS A 96 8.78 -3.54 -25.28
CA LYS A 96 10.22 -3.65 -24.97
C LYS A 96 11.08 -3.09 -26.10
N GLU A 97 10.79 -3.44 -27.35
CA GLU A 97 11.55 -2.96 -28.51
C GLU A 97 11.48 -1.44 -28.64
N LEU A 98 10.29 -0.88 -28.47
CA LEU A 98 10.08 0.57 -28.55
C LEU A 98 10.80 1.31 -27.41
N MET A 99 10.83 0.72 -26.22
CA MET A 99 11.55 1.23 -25.04
C MET A 99 13.06 1.05 -25.11
N ALA A 100 13.54 0.05 -25.86
CA ALA A 100 14.96 -0.20 -26.09
C ALA A 100 15.57 0.82 -27.06
N HIS A 101 14.75 1.56 -27.80
CA HIS A 101 15.24 2.56 -28.73
C HIS A 101 16.14 3.61 -28.02
N PRO A 102 17.37 3.87 -28.51
CA PRO A 102 18.35 4.72 -27.83
C PRO A 102 17.83 6.13 -27.49
N TRP A 103 16.98 6.70 -28.36
CA TRP A 103 16.36 8.00 -28.09
C TRP A 103 15.38 7.96 -26.90
N VAL A 104 14.59 6.89 -26.76
CA VAL A 104 13.62 6.75 -25.66
C VAL A 104 14.34 6.51 -24.35
N GLN A 105 15.40 5.68 -24.36
CA GLN A 105 16.26 5.47 -23.20
C GLN A 105 16.90 6.79 -22.74
N LYS A 106 17.53 7.55 -23.65
CA LYS A 106 18.12 8.86 -23.31
C LYS A 106 17.07 9.84 -22.79
N LEU A 107 15.91 9.96 -23.45
CA LEU A 107 14.84 10.83 -22.97
C LEU A 107 14.37 10.45 -21.56
N ARG A 108 14.17 9.15 -21.32
CA ARG A 108 13.74 8.61 -20.04
C ARG A 108 14.76 8.88 -18.96
N ASP A 109 16.02 8.49 -19.17
CA ASP A 109 17.08 8.53 -18.17
C ASP A 109 17.38 9.98 -17.76
N HIS A 110 17.49 10.88 -18.74
CA HIS A 110 17.86 12.28 -18.52
C HIS A 110 16.68 13.15 -18.04
N LYS A 111 15.54 13.13 -18.74
CA LYS A 111 14.40 14.02 -18.41
C LYS A 111 13.55 13.48 -17.28
N TYR A 112 13.17 12.21 -17.33
CA TYR A 112 12.17 11.64 -16.42
C TYR A 112 12.83 11.06 -15.17
N ASP A 113 13.88 10.25 -15.32
CA ASP A 113 14.52 9.58 -14.21
C ASP A 113 15.43 10.50 -13.42
N GLU A 114 16.36 11.21 -14.03
CA GLU A 114 17.27 12.06 -13.25
C GLU A 114 16.62 13.37 -12.78
N TYR A 115 15.99 14.11 -13.70
CA TYR A 115 15.45 15.45 -13.40
C TYR A 115 14.06 15.40 -12.73
N MET A 116 13.05 14.84 -13.39
CA MET A 116 11.67 14.87 -12.88
C MET A 116 11.50 14.07 -11.58
N TRP A 117 12.17 12.93 -11.41
CA TRP A 117 12.07 12.16 -10.17
C TRP A 117 12.59 12.94 -8.97
N ASN A 118 13.77 13.56 -9.07
CA ASN A 118 14.37 14.27 -7.95
C ASN A 118 13.56 15.50 -7.55
N ILE A 119 12.90 16.15 -8.50
CA ILE A 119 12.09 17.35 -8.25
C ILE A 119 10.67 16.99 -7.77
N PHE A 120 9.98 16.05 -8.42
CA PHE A 120 8.58 15.67 -8.13
C PHE A 120 8.45 14.31 -7.50
N GLY A 121 8.88 13.28 -8.25
CA GLY A 121 8.50 11.89 -7.99
C GLY A 121 8.88 11.48 -6.59
N ARG A 122 10.13 11.71 -6.21
CA ARG A 122 10.68 11.41 -4.89
C ARG A 122 9.98 12.17 -3.77
N LYS A 123 9.70 13.47 -3.94
CA LYS A 123 9.03 14.29 -2.91
C LYS A 123 7.58 13.87 -2.71
N HIS A 124 6.86 13.59 -3.80
CA HIS A 124 5.50 13.08 -3.75
C HIS A 124 5.46 11.70 -3.09
N TYR A 125 6.34 10.80 -3.52
CA TYR A 125 6.46 9.44 -2.98
C TYR A 125 6.79 9.44 -1.48
N ILE A 126 7.82 10.17 -1.03
CA ILE A 126 8.18 10.28 0.40
C ILE A 126 7.03 10.88 1.21
N ARG A 127 6.29 11.85 0.66
CA ARG A 127 5.11 12.40 1.33
C ARG A 127 4.02 11.34 1.52
N GLN A 128 3.72 10.55 0.49
CA GLN A 128 2.73 9.46 0.60
C GLN A 128 3.17 8.40 1.58
N LEU A 129 4.45 8.02 1.55
CA LEU A 129 5.05 7.07 2.49
C LEU A 129 4.91 7.57 3.94
N ARG A 130 5.23 8.84 4.21
CA ARG A 130 5.09 9.43 5.55
C ARG A 130 3.64 9.42 6.05
N VAL A 131 2.70 9.83 5.19
CA VAL A 131 1.25 9.80 5.54
C VAL A 131 0.83 8.38 5.88
N TYR A 132 1.29 7.41 5.09
CA TYR A 132 1.01 6.00 5.34
C TYR A 132 1.66 5.48 6.63
N THR A 133 2.90 5.88 6.93
CA THR A 133 3.56 5.51 8.20
C THR A 133 2.76 6.01 9.41
N TYR A 134 2.24 7.24 9.35
CA TYR A 134 1.39 7.75 10.44
C TYR A 134 0.08 6.97 10.56
N PHE A 135 -0.56 6.65 9.43
CA PHE A 135 -1.76 5.81 9.41
C PHE A 135 -1.48 4.42 10.03
N PHE A 136 -0.41 3.75 9.59
CA PHE A 136 0.04 2.48 10.11
C PHE A 136 0.31 2.53 11.62
N CYS A 137 1.10 3.50 12.09
CA CYS A 137 1.40 3.65 13.51
C CYS A 137 0.13 3.91 14.34
N SER A 138 -0.80 4.73 13.84
CA SER A 138 -2.07 5.00 14.54
C SER A 138 -2.94 3.75 14.66
N TYR A 139 -3.05 2.96 13.60
CA TYR A 139 -3.82 1.72 13.57
C TYR A 139 -3.18 0.65 14.47
N PHE A 140 -1.87 0.46 14.34
CA PHE A 140 -1.10 -0.50 15.12
C PHE A 140 -1.14 -0.20 16.62
N LEU A 141 -0.97 1.07 17.00
CA LEU A 141 -1.08 1.51 18.39
C LEU A 141 -2.49 1.31 18.94
N SER A 142 -3.53 1.58 18.12
CA SER A 142 -4.93 1.33 18.51
C SER A 142 -5.19 -0.14 18.80
N ILE A 143 -4.64 -1.07 18.00
CA ILE A 143 -4.83 -2.51 18.18
C ILE A 143 -4.06 -3.02 19.40
N ILE A 144 -2.78 -2.66 19.55
CA ILE A 144 -1.97 -3.12 20.70
C ILE A 144 -2.61 -2.70 22.02
N LEU A 145 -3.08 -1.46 22.11
CA LEU A 145 -3.74 -0.97 23.32
C LEU A 145 -5.14 -1.57 23.52
N LEU A 146 -5.81 -2.00 22.45
CA LEU A 146 -7.10 -2.67 22.55
C LEU A 146 -6.97 -4.12 23.05
N VAL A 147 -6.01 -4.88 22.53
CA VAL A 147 -5.80 -6.29 22.91
C VAL A 147 -5.09 -6.39 24.27
N GLY A 148 -4.09 -5.52 24.49
CA GLY A 148 -3.19 -5.59 25.63
C GLY A 148 -2.13 -6.68 25.44
N ASP A 149 -0.86 -6.29 25.54
CA ASP A 149 0.29 -7.21 25.52
C ASP A 149 0.89 -7.32 26.92
N THR A 150 0.81 -8.52 27.51
CA THR A 150 1.33 -8.80 28.85
C THR A 150 2.85 -8.71 28.92
N SER A 151 3.55 -8.92 27.80
CA SER A 151 5.02 -8.77 27.74
C SER A 151 5.47 -7.31 27.91
N LEU A 152 4.61 -6.36 27.53
CA LEU A 152 4.82 -4.93 27.71
C LEU A 152 4.24 -4.41 29.04
N GLY A 153 3.70 -5.31 29.89
CA GLY A 153 3.05 -4.95 31.15
C GLY A 153 1.65 -4.35 30.99
N LEU A 154 1.02 -4.51 29.82
CA LEU A 154 -0.37 -4.09 29.58
C LEU A 154 -1.34 -5.15 30.13
N LYS A 155 -2.54 -4.72 30.54
CA LYS A 155 -3.57 -5.62 31.09
C LYS A 155 -4.17 -6.52 30.00
N GLU A 156 -4.43 -7.78 30.31
CA GLU A 156 -5.20 -8.69 29.43
C GLU A 156 -6.61 -8.14 29.21
N GLY A 157 -7.07 -8.10 27.96
CA GLY A 157 -8.33 -7.44 27.56
C GLY A 157 -8.20 -5.94 27.27
N GLY A 158 -7.00 -5.38 27.44
CA GLY A 158 -6.61 -4.04 27.02
C GLY A 158 -7.35 -2.88 27.72
N TYR A 159 -7.33 -1.72 27.06
CA TYR A 159 -7.80 -0.44 27.60
C TYR A 159 -9.13 -0.03 26.98
N GLN A 160 -10.24 -0.53 27.54
CA GLN A 160 -11.60 -0.33 27.00
C GLN A 160 -12.48 0.59 27.86
N ALA A 161 -11.90 1.33 28.80
CA ALA A 161 -12.71 2.16 29.70
C ALA A 161 -13.42 3.30 28.93
N PRO A 162 -14.65 3.66 29.31
CA PRO A 162 -15.33 4.81 28.72
C PRO A 162 -14.54 6.10 29.00
N LEU A 163 -14.49 7.00 28.01
CA LEU A 163 -13.67 8.23 27.99
C LEU A 163 -13.78 9.15 29.22
N PHE A 164 -14.89 9.10 29.95
CA PHE A 164 -15.09 9.94 31.14
C PHE A 164 -15.26 9.14 32.42
N GLY A 165 -14.98 7.82 32.36
CA GLY A 165 -15.08 6.82 33.43
C GLY A 165 -14.26 7.15 34.67
N PRO A 166 -14.74 6.85 35.89
CA PRO A 166 -13.90 6.89 37.09
C PRO A 166 -12.72 5.91 37.03
N ASN A 167 -12.76 4.93 36.11
CA ASN A 167 -11.69 3.95 35.87
C ASN A 167 -10.85 4.26 34.61
N ALA A 168 -10.99 5.43 34.00
CA ALA A 168 -10.25 5.77 32.77
C ALA A 168 -8.77 6.01 33.08
N HIS A 169 -7.89 5.18 32.52
CA HIS A 169 -6.45 5.35 32.59
C HIS A 169 -5.94 6.22 31.43
N GLY A 170 -4.75 6.82 31.58
CA GLY A 170 -4.12 7.62 30.51
C GLY A 170 -3.99 6.87 29.17
N LEU A 171 -3.84 5.54 29.23
CA LEU A 171 -3.72 4.68 28.04
C LEU A 171 -5.06 4.48 27.31
N ASP A 172 -6.21 4.58 28.00
CA ASP A 172 -7.53 4.57 27.34
C ASP A 172 -7.69 5.80 26.45
N TYR A 173 -7.27 6.98 26.94
CA TYR A 173 -7.27 8.21 26.14
C TYR A 173 -6.34 8.13 24.93
N LEU A 174 -5.15 7.54 25.11
CA LEU A 174 -4.19 7.35 24.03
C LEU A 174 -4.75 6.42 22.95
N ARG A 175 -5.43 5.33 23.33
CA ARG A 175 -6.09 4.42 22.38
C ARG A 175 -7.16 5.14 21.58
N VAL A 176 -8.06 5.86 22.23
CA VAL A 176 -9.13 6.62 21.53
C VAL A 176 -8.53 7.68 20.61
N PHE A 177 -7.49 8.37 21.06
CA PHE A 177 -6.80 9.34 20.22
C PHE A 177 -6.21 8.67 18.96
N ALA A 178 -5.54 7.53 19.13
CA ALA A 178 -4.99 6.75 18.01
C ALA A 178 -6.09 6.27 17.04
N SER A 179 -7.23 5.79 17.55
CA SER A 179 -8.35 5.33 16.72
C SER A 179 -9.02 6.49 15.96
N VAL A 180 -9.17 7.67 16.58
CA VAL A 180 -9.69 8.87 15.89
C VAL A 180 -8.74 9.33 14.79
N VAL A 181 -7.42 9.35 15.06
CA VAL A 181 -6.41 9.67 14.03
C VAL A 181 -6.48 8.66 12.88
N CYS A 182 -6.59 7.37 13.19
CA CYS A 182 -6.77 6.33 12.19
C CYS A 182 -8.03 6.57 11.34
N LEU A 183 -9.18 6.86 11.96
CA LEU A 183 -10.44 7.14 11.28
C LEU A 183 -10.35 8.37 10.35
N ILE A 184 -9.64 9.43 10.76
CA ILE A 184 -9.40 10.60 9.91
C ILE A 184 -8.62 10.20 8.65
N PHE A 185 -7.57 9.39 8.79
CA PHE A 185 -6.82 8.89 7.64
C PHE A 185 -7.66 7.94 6.77
N THR A 186 -8.43 7.04 7.36
CA THR A 186 -9.37 6.16 6.64
C THR A 186 -10.37 6.97 5.82
N ALA A 187 -10.95 8.02 6.40
CA ALA A 187 -11.84 8.96 5.70
C ALA A 187 -11.12 9.68 4.55
N GLN A 188 -9.87 10.10 4.76
CA GLN A 188 -9.08 10.72 3.71
C GLN A 188 -8.77 9.76 2.55
N TYR A 189 -8.40 8.52 2.85
CA TYR A 189 -8.11 7.51 1.83
C TYR A 189 -9.37 7.10 1.07
N THR A 190 -10.46 6.79 1.77
CA THR A 190 -11.74 6.48 1.13
C THR A 190 -12.21 7.60 0.22
N TRP A 191 -12.07 8.86 0.63
CA TRP A 191 -12.39 10.00 -0.24
C TRP A 191 -11.55 10.02 -1.52
N ARG A 192 -10.25 9.71 -1.46
CA ARG A 192 -9.39 9.63 -2.65
C ARG A 192 -9.83 8.51 -3.60
N HIS A 193 -10.09 7.32 -3.07
CA HIS A 193 -10.57 6.18 -3.87
C HIS A 193 -11.92 6.50 -4.53
N ILE A 194 -12.84 7.12 -3.78
CA ILE A 194 -14.12 7.58 -4.29
C ILE A 194 -13.92 8.59 -5.45
N GLN A 195 -13.02 9.57 -5.30
CA GLN A 195 -12.71 10.53 -6.35
C GLN A 195 -12.13 9.88 -7.61
N GLU A 196 -11.29 8.84 -7.46
CA GLU A 196 -10.75 8.08 -8.59
C GLU A 196 -11.85 7.35 -9.35
N ILE A 197 -12.76 6.68 -8.63
CA ILE A 197 -13.91 5.99 -9.22
C ILE A 197 -14.83 6.99 -9.94
N TYR A 198 -15.13 8.14 -9.32
CA TYR A 198 -15.96 9.17 -9.95
C TYR A 198 -15.36 9.77 -11.23
N ARG A 199 -14.02 9.89 -11.31
CA ARG A 199 -13.34 10.37 -12.52
C ARG A 199 -13.35 9.35 -13.66
N GLY A 200 -13.36 8.05 -13.34
CA GLY A 200 -13.48 6.98 -14.32
C GLY A 200 -14.93 6.71 -14.76
N GLY A 201 -15.92 7.00 -13.92
CA GLY A 201 -17.31 6.62 -14.16
C GLY A 201 -17.62 5.15 -13.83
N TRP A 202 -18.89 4.77 -13.84
CA TRP A 202 -19.35 3.44 -13.37
C TRP A 202 -18.75 2.29 -14.18
N LEU A 203 -18.66 2.40 -15.51
CA LEU A 203 -18.13 1.33 -16.36
C LEU A 203 -16.66 1.00 -16.09
N LEU A 204 -15.87 1.99 -15.67
CA LEU A 204 -14.47 1.81 -15.30
C LEU A 204 -14.29 1.23 -13.88
N PHE A 205 -15.37 1.05 -13.11
CA PHE A 205 -15.31 0.39 -11.79
C PHE A 205 -14.83 -1.06 -11.89
N PHE A 206 -15.31 -1.82 -12.88
CA PHE A 206 -14.84 -3.20 -13.06
C PHE A 206 -13.34 -3.24 -13.40
N SER A 207 -12.88 -2.32 -14.26
CA SER A 207 -11.45 -2.17 -14.55
C SER A 207 -10.64 -1.63 -13.35
N TYR A 208 -11.28 -0.95 -12.40
CA TYR A 208 -10.64 -0.54 -11.17
C TYR A 208 -10.41 -1.72 -10.23
N CYS A 209 -11.38 -2.63 -10.18
CA CYS A 209 -11.36 -3.83 -9.36
C CYS A 209 -10.53 -4.99 -9.95
N THR A 210 -10.01 -4.89 -11.18
CA THR A 210 -9.04 -5.87 -11.69
C THR A 210 -7.65 -5.69 -11.07
N ASN A 211 -7.35 -4.51 -10.54
CA ASN A 211 -6.09 -4.26 -9.86
C ASN A 211 -6.13 -4.81 -8.43
N ILE A 212 -5.35 -5.86 -8.17
CA ILE A 212 -5.20 -6.51 -6.86
C ILE A 212 -4.93 -5.51 -5.73
N TRP A 213 -4.14 -4.47 -5.97
CA TRP A 213 -3.82 -3.47 -4.94
C TRP A 213 -5.05 -2.65 -4.53
N ASN A 214 -5.92 -2.35 -5.49
CA ASN A 214 -7.16 -1.62 -5.21
C ASN A 214 -8.14 -2.49 -4.43
N ILE A 215 -8.20 -3.79 -4.71
CA ILE A 215 -9.00 -4.75 -3.94
C ILE A 215 -8.53 -4.77 -2.48
N PHE A 216 -7.22 -4.93 -2.25
CA PHE A 216 -6.66 -4.92 -0.90
C PHE A 216 -6.95 -3.62 -0.15
N ASP A 217 -6.84 -2.47 -0.83
CA ASP A 217 -7.17 -1.17 -0.23
C ASP A 217 -8.66 -1.07 0.11
N ILE A 218 -9.56 -1.53 -0.75
CA ILE A 218 -11.01 -1.54 -0.50
C ILE A 218 -11.35 -2.43 0.69
N VAL A 219 -10.77 -3.64 0.77
CA VAL A 219 -11.03 -4.57 1.89
C VAL A 219 -10.50 -4.01 3.21
N LEU A 220 -9.31 -3.39 3.20
CA LEU A 220 -8.75 -2.76 4.38
C LEU A 220 -9.63 -1.61 4.87
N LEU A 221 -10.01 -0.70 3.97
CA LEU A 221 -10.80 0.48 4.32
C LEU A 221 -12.23 0.09 4.75
N SER A 222 -12.85 -0.87 4.08
CA SER A 222 -14.19 -1.35 4.44
C SER A 222 -14.18 -2.07 5.79
N GLY A 223 -13.15 -2.86 6.08
CA GLY A 223 -12.97 -3.50 7.38
C GLY A 223 -12.86 -2.49 8.53
N ILE A 224 -12.07 -1.42 8.35
CA ILE A 224 -11.93 -0.36 9.37
C ILE A 224 -13.24 0.44 9.54
N TRP A 225 -13.96 0.72 8.46
CA TRP A 225 -15.29 1.33 8.57
C TRP A 225 -16.29 0.43 9.28
N PHE A 226 -16.21 -0.88 9.07
CA PHE A 226 -17.11 -1.82 9.73
C PHE A 226 -16.81 -1.95 11.22
N THR A 227 -15.54 -2.02 11.63
CA THR A 227 -15.18 -2.06 13.07
C THR A 227 -15.60 -0.79 13.79
N THR A 228 -15.38 0.39 13.19
CA THR A 228 -15.82 1.67 13.75
C THR A 228 -17.34 1.81 13.81
N LEU A 229 -18.06 1.22 12.85
CA LEU A 229 -19.52 1.12 12.90
C LEU A 229 -19.99 0.21 14.04
N LEU A 230 -19.33 -0.93 14.26
CA LEU A 230 -19.63 -1.81 15.40
C LEU A 230 -19.40 -1.10 16.73
N ASP A 231 -18.27 -0.40 16.88
CA ASP A 231 -17.97 0.42 18.07
C ASP A 231 -19.07 1.46 18.33
N PHE A 232 -19.55 2.11 17.27
CA PHE A 232 -20.65 3.06 17.35
C PHE A 232 -21.97 2.40 17.77
N ILE A 233 -22.33 1.25 17.18
CA ILE A 233 -23.55 0.51 17.54
C ILE A 233 -23.51 0.10 19.01
N VAL A 234 -22.37 -0.43 19.48
CA VAL A 234 -22.19 -0.80 20.89
C VAL A 234 -22.34 0.43 21.78
N TYR A 235 -21.70 1.55 21.42
CA TYR A 235 -21.84 2.80 22.17
C TYR A 235 -23.30 3.28 22.27
N PHE A 236 -24.07 3.23 21.18
CA PHE A 236 -25.49 3.64 21.18
C PHE A 236 -26.37 2.69 21.99
N ARG A 237 -26.16 1.38 21.89
CA ARG A 237 -26.91 0.37 22.67
C ARG A 237 -26.74 0.59 24.19
N ILE A 238 -25.61 1.14 24.63
CA ILE A 238 -25.28 1.37 26.05
C ILE A 238 -25.92 2.65 26.61
N THR A 239 -26.57 3.51 25.81
CA THR A 239 -27.15 4.79 26.28
C THR A 239 -28.67 4.79 26.46
N PRO A 240 -29.27 4.06 27.43
CA PRO A 240 -30.63 4.32 27.85
C PRO A 240 -30.64 5.44 28.90
N ILE A 241 -30.59 6.71 28.48
CA ILE A 241 -31.11 7.97 29.12
C ILE A 241 -30.95 8.19 30.66
N SER A 242 -30.31 7.32 31.43
CA SER A 242 -30.11 7.44 32.87
C SER A 242 -28.61 7.45 33.19
N TRP A 243 -28.14 8.57 33.73
CA TRP A 243 -26.74 8.83 34.06
C TRP A 243 -26.16 7.85 35.11
N ASP A 244 -27.02 7.12 35.83
CA ASP A 244 -26.61 6.21 36.91
C ASP A 244 -26.26 4.79 36.44
N GLN A 245 -26.82 4.31 35.31
CA GLN A 245 -26.48 2.98 34.75
C GLN A 245 -25.13 2.95 34.02
N TRP A 246 -24.59 4.11 33.65
CA TRP A 246 -23.27 4.20 33.03
C TRP A 246 -22.12 3.73 33.97
N ARG A 247 -22.33 3.70 35.30
CA ARG A 247 -21.38 3.07 36.24
C ARG A 247 -21.41 1.54 36.22
N ALA A 248 -22.48 0.93 35.72
CA ALA A 248 -22.71 -0.52 35.75
C ALA A 248 -22.35 -1.23 34.43
N SER A 249 -21.92 -0.51 33.40
CA SER A 249 -21.49 -1.08 32.10
C SER A 249 -20.12 -1.75 32.15
N ARG A 250 -19.82 -2.50 33.22
CA ARG A 250 -18.64 -3.37 33.37
C ARG A 250 -18.82 -4.75 32.74
N MET A 251 -20.03 -5.09 32.25
CA MET A 251 -20.47 -6.48 32.07
C MET A 251 -20.74 -6.92 30.61
N ILE A 252 -20.21 -6.25 29.58
CA ILE A 252 -20.56 -6.58 28.17
C ILE A 252 -19.35 -6.79 27.25
N TYR A 253 -18.13 -6.44 27.67
CA TYR A 253 -16.91 -6.71 26.88
C TYR A 253 -16.18 -8.01 27.29
N GLU A 254 -16.80 -8.84 28.11
CA GLU A 254 -16.09 -9.91 28.86
C GLU A 254 -15.87 -11.21 28.07
N GLU A 255 -16.49 -11.41 26.90
CA GLU A 255 -16.26 -12.61 26.09
C GLU A 255 -15.86 -12.26 24.64
N HIS A 256 -14.63 -11.79 24.43
CA HIS A 256 -14.05 -11.63 23.08
C HIS A 256 -14.03 -12.92 22.25
N PHE A 257 -14.16 -14.06 22.94
CA PHE A 257 -14.39 -15.35 22.34
C PHE A 257 -15.28 -16.19 23.24
N ARG A 258 -16.21 -16.93 22.64
CA ARG A 258 -16.96 -18.00 23.29
C ARG A 258 -16.23 -19.31 23.04
N LEU A 259 -15.87 -20.02 24.10
CA LEU A 259 -15.24 -21.33 23.96
C LEU A 259 -16.35 -22.37 23.75
N ILE A 260 -16.40 -22.98 22.56
CA ILE A 260 -17.31 -24.09 22.28
C ILE A 260 -16.53 -25.39 22.45
N THR A 261 -16.95 -26.21 23.39
CA THR A 261 -16.40 -27.54 23.62
C THR A 261 -17.26 -28.57 22.89
N TYR A 262 -16.64 -29.33 22.00
CA TYR A 262 -17.26 -30.48 21.36
C TYR A 262 -16.56 -31.75 21.84
N GLN A 263 -17.33 -32.69 22.35
CA GLN A 263 -16.81 -33.99 22.75
C GLN A 263 -16.86 -34.93 21.55
N GLU A 264 -15.71 -35.22 20.94
CA GLU A 264 -15.61 -36.15 19.80
C GLU A 264 -15.65 -37.62 20.24
N SER A 265 -15.22 -37.91 21.47
CA SER A 265 -15.26 -39.26 22.07
C SER A 265 -15.25 -39.19 23.60
N THR A 266 -15.35 -40.33 24.28
CA THR A 266 -15.30 -40.42 25.75
C THR A 266 -14.03 -39.82 26.38
N PHE A 267 -12.92 -39.74 25.63
CA PHE A 267 -11.63 -39.22 26.12
C PHE A 267 -11.07 -38.02 25.34
N ASN A 268 -11.70 -37.61 24.23
CA ASN A 268 -11.20 -36.52 23.39
C ASN A 268 -12.22 -35.38 23.32
N VAL A 269 -11.86 -34.23 23.89
CA VAL A 269 -12.65 -33.00 23.89
C VAL A 269 -11.90 -31.98 23.07
N VAL A 270 -12.51 -31.55 21.96
CA VAL A 270 -11.95 -30.51 21.11
C VAL A 270 -12.57 -29.18 21.50
N MET A 271 -11.71 -28.18 21.72
CA MET A 271 -12.12 -26.84 22.11
C MET A 271 -11.85 -25.90 20.94
N TYR A 272 -12.88 -25.23 20.43
CA TYR A 272 -12.73 -24.17 19.44
C TYR A 272 -13.19 -22.84 20.04
N ARG A 273 -12.53 -21.76 19.62
CA ARG A 273 -12.88 -20.39 20.01
C ARG A 273 -13.75 -19.78 18.92
N GLU A 274 -14.99 -19.44 19.26
CA GLU A 274 -15.85 -18.58 18.45
C GLU A 274 -15.50 -17.13 18.77
N TYR A 275 -15.05 -16.36 17.78
CA TYR A 275 -14.63 -14.98 17.97
C TYR A 275 -15.75 -14.01 17.59
N ASP A 276 -15.81 -12.86 18.27
CA ASP A 276 -16.70 -11.77 17.89
C ASP A 276 -16.43 -11.27 16.46
N TRP A 277 -17.46 -10.69 15.82
CA TRP A 277 -17.31 -10.03 14.51
C TRP A 277 -16.25 -8.93 14.54
N HIS A 278 -16.13 -8.23 15.67
CA HIS A 278 -15.15 -7.17 15.84
C HIS A 278 -13.71 -7.69 15.75
N THR A 279 -13.38 -8.73 16.51
CA THR A 279 -12.05 -9.36 16.52
C THR A 279 -11.76 -10.06 15.19
N THR A 280 -12.75 -10.73 14.59
CA THR A 280 -12.64 -11.39 13.29
C THR A 280 -12.21 -10.43 12.18
N ILE A 281 -12.83 -9.25 12.12
CA ILE A 281 -12.52 -8.26 11.08
C ILE A 281 -11.18 -7.57 11.33
N MET A 282 -10.80 -7.36 12.60
CA MET A 282 -9.46 -6.90 12.95
C MET A 282 -8.38 -7.89 12.51
N CYS A 283 -8.62 -9.19 12.66
CA CYS A 283 -7.69 -10.23 12.20
C CYS A 283 -7.54 -10.26 10.67
N ILE A 284 -8.59 -9.93 9.91
CA ILE A 284 -8.52 -9.86 8.44
C ILE A 284 -7.76 -8.61 7.98
N THR A 285 -8.01 -7.47 8.63
CA THR A 285 -7.42 -6.18 8.27
C THR A 285 -5.97 -6.02 8.74
N ALA A 286 -5.57 -6.70 9.82
CA ALA A 286 -4.21 -6.59 10.37
C ALA A 286 -3.11 -7.04 9.39
N PRO A 287 -3.17 -8.21 8.72
CA PRO A 287 -2.18 -8.57 7.69
C PRO A 287 -2.20 -7.63 6.48
N GLN A 288 -3.37 -7.11 6.11
CA GLN A 288 -3.53 -6.25 4.93
C GLN A 288 -2.78 -4.94 5.07
N ILE A 289 -2.73 -4.35 6.28
CA ILE A 289 -1.95 -3.13 6.50
C ILE A 289 -0.44 -3.40 6.37
N PHE A 290 0.03 -4.61 6.63
CA PHE A 290 1.43 -4.98 6.35
C PHE A 290 1.65 -5.21 4.86
N ILE A 291 0.76 -5.94 4.18
CA ILE A 291 0.85 -6.19 2.72
C ILE A 291 0.90 -4.87 1.93
N ARG A 292 0.14 -3.85 2.34
CA ARG A 292 0.13 -2.54 1.68
C ARG A 292 1.49 -1.82 1.73
N TRP A 293 2.40 -2.16 2.64
CA TRP A 293 3.79 -1.65 2.58
C TRP A 293 4.52 -2.10 1.30
N LEU A 294 4.21 -3.28 0.75
CA LEU A 294 4.79 -3.77 -0.50
C LEU A 294 4.46 -2.86 -1.69
N GLN A 295 3.29 -2.20 -1.67
CA GLN A 295 2.92 -1.24 -2.70
C GLN A 295 3.90 -0.06 -2.74
N PHE A 296 4.39 0.39 -1.58
CA PHE A 296 5.39 1.44 -1.50
C PHE A 296 6.75 0.92 -1.98
N CYS A 297 7.15 -0.31 -1.64
CA CYS A 297 8.39 -0.91 -2.10
C CYS A 297 8.59 -0.87 -3.62
N ARG A 298 7.50 -0.83 -4.43
CA ARG A 298 7.54 -0.62 -5.90
C ARG A 298 8.27 0.65 -6.33
N GLY A 299 8.22 1.71 -5.53
CA GLY A 299 8.91 2.97 -5.82
C GLY A 299 10.43 2.92 -5.64
N ASN A 300 10.96 1.85 -5.05
CA ASN A 300 12.39 1.68 -4.84
C ASN A 300 13.01 0.82 -5.95
N GLN A 301 14.19 1.21 -6.43
CA GLN A 301 14.89 0.52 -7.53
C GLN A 301 15.32 -0.90 -7.16
N THR A 302 15.66 -1.14 -5.89
CA THR A 302 16.07 -2.47 -5.43
C THR A 302 14.85 -3.34 -5.15
N LEU A 303 13.88 -2.86 -4.38
CA LEU A 303 12.72 -3.66 -3.92
C LEU A 303 11.59 -3.78 -4.95
N GLY A 304 11.45 -2.82 -5.86
CA GLY A 304 10.34 -2.78 -6.80
C GLY A 304 10.30 -3.96 -7.78
N PRO A 305 11.42 -4.33 -8.41
CA PRO A 305 11.59 -5.60 -9.12
C PRO A 305 11.06 -6.82 -8.36
N PHE A 306 11.41 -6.98 -7.07
CA PHE A 306 10.99 -8.12 -6.28
C PHE A 306 9.48 -8.19 -6.07
N VAL A 307 8.83 -7.05 -5.78
CA VAL A 307 7.38 -7.01 -5.62
C VAL A 307 6.67 -7.41 -6.93
N ARG A 308 7.22 -7.00 -8.07
CA ARG A 308 6.68 -7.36 -9.38
C ARG A 308 6.86 -8.84 -9.70
N MET A 309 8.03 -9.41 -9.37
CA MET A 309 8.28 -10.84 -9.50
C MET A 309 7.23 -11.64 -8.73
N ILE A 310 6.99 -11.30 -7.45
CA ILE A 310 5.95 -11.95 -6.64
C ILE A 310 4.59 -11.90 -7.35
N TYR A 311 4.18 -10.74 -7.88
CA TYR A 311 2.89 -10.59 -8.56
C TYR A 311 2.75 -11.48 -9.80
N GLN A 312 3.79 -11.58 -10.63
CA GLN A 312 3.73 -12.41 -11.84
C GLN A 312 3.79 -13.89 -11.51
N MET A 313 4.62 -14.29 -10.55
CA MET A 313 4.76 -15.67 -10.09
C MET A 313 3.50 -16.19 -9.40
N MET A 314 2.63 -15.32 -8.85
CA MET A 314 1.32 -15.73 -8.31
C MET A 314 0.45 -16.48 -9.34
N GLY A 315 0.60 -16.20 -10.64
CA GLY A 315 -0.09 -16.94 -11.69
C GLY A 315 0.34 -18.40 -11.77
N ASP A 316 1.66 -18.63 -11.77
CA ASP A 316 2.24 -19.98 -11.78
C ASP A 316 1.89 -20.73 -10.49
N ILE A 317 1.97 -20.04 -9.33
CA ILE A 317 1.58 -20.58 -8.03
C ILE A 317 0.11 -20.98 -8.02
N ALA A 318 -0.79 -20.21 -8.64
CA ALA A 318 -2.21 -20.54 -8.69
C ALA A 318 -2.49 -21.81 -9.50
N VAL A 319 -1.82 -21.99 -10.64
CA VAL A 319 -1.91 -23.22 -11.45
C VAL A 319 -1.36 -24.41 -10.67
N PHE A 320 -0.20 -24.24 -10.02
CA PHE A 320 0.35 -25.27 -9.15
C PHE A 320 -0.60 -25.64 -8.00
N LEU A 321 -1.14 -24.63 -7.30
CA LEU A 321 -2.04 -24.82 -6.17
C LEU A 321 -3.32 -25.53 -6.59
N PHE A 322 -3.83 -25.27 -7.79
CA PHE A 322 -4.97 -26.00 -8.35
C PHE A 322 -4.67 -27.50 -8.51
N VAL A 323 -3.53 -27.86 -9.12
CA VAL A 323 -3.13 -29.27 -9.27
C VAL A 323 -2.86 -29.89 -7.90
N PHE A 324 -2.21 -29.17 -6.99
CA PHE A 324 -1.95 -29.60 -5.62
C PHE A 324 -3.24 -29.90 -4.85
N VAL A 325 -4.25 -29.04 -4.95
CA VAL A 325 -5.55 -29.22 -4.29
C VAL A 325 -6.29 -30.46 -4.82
N LEU A 326 -6.21 -30.74 -6.12
CA LEU A 326 -6.79 -31.96 -6.71
C LEU A 326 -6.16 -33.23 -6.12
N PHE A 327 -4.82 -33.27 -6.03
CA PHE A 327 -4.12 -34.39 -5.40
C PHE A 327 -4.44 -34.48 -3.91
N LEU A 328 -4.40 -33.35 -3.20
CA LEU A 328 -4.67 -33.28 -1.77
C LEU A 328 -6.05 -33.84 -1.44
N PHE A 329 -7.11 -33.41 -2.14
CA PHE A 329 -8.45 -33.93 -1.91
C PHE A 329 -8.59 -35.42 -2.27
N GLY A 330 -7.94 -35.88 -3.35
CA GLY A 330 -7.94 -37.30 -3.73
C GLY A 330 -7.39 -38.21 -2.63
N PHE A 331 -6.24 -37.86 -2.06
CA PHE A 331 -5.64 -38.63 -0.96
C PHE A 331 -6.36 -38.40 0.38
N ALA A 332 -6.81 -37.18 0.66
CA ALA A 332 -7.61 -36.91 1.86
C ALA A 332 -8.90 -37.74 1.89
N PHE A 333 -9.54 -37.93 0.73
CA PHE A 333 -10.71 -38.80 0.62
C PHE A 333 -10.34 -40.28 0.85
N ALA A 334 -9.21 -40.75 0.29
CA ALA A 334 -8.74 -42.12 0.52
C ALA A 334 -8.44 -42.41 2.01
N PHE A 335 -7.75 -41.50 2.70
CA PHE A 335 -7.50 -41.65 4.14
C PHE A 335 -8.75 -41.48 4.99
N TYR A 336 -9.70 -40.63 4.56
CA TYR A 336 -11.01 -40.52 5.20
C TYR A 336 -11.80 -41.84 5.12
N VAL A 337 -11.74 -42.56 3.99
CA VAL A 337 -12.39 -43.88 3.87
C VAL A 337 -11.78 -44.90 4.82
N LEU A 338 -10.48 -44.80 5.10
CA LEU A 338 -9.79 -45.69 6.05
C LEU A 338 -10.10 -45.39 7.52
N GLN A 339 -10.74 -44.26 7.84
CA GLN A 339 -11.17 -43.88 9.18
C GLN A 339 -10.05 -44.02 10.24
N LEU A 340 -8.85 -43.59 9.88
CA LEU A 340 -7.68 -43.56 10.75
C LEU A 340 -7.81 -42.45 11.82
N ASP A 341 -7.06 -42.57 12.90
CA ASP A 341 -6.98 -41.50 13.91
C ASP A 341 -6.39 -40.22 13.27
N GLY A 342 -7.10 -39.10 13.39
CA GLY A 342 -6.81 -37.85 12.67
C GLY A 342 -7.50 -37.68 11.32
N PHE A 343 -8.22 -38.71 10.84
CA PHE A 343 -8.90 -38.73 9.53
C PHE A 343 -10.41 -39.03 9.61
N ARG A 344 -11.02 -38.74 10.77
CA ARG A 344 -12.43 -39.09 11.07
C ARG A 344 -13.45 -38.24 10.35
N THR A 345 -13.13 -36.98 10.05
CA THR A 345 -13.97 -36.05 9.30
C THR A 345 -13.26 -35.62 8.04
N LEU A 346 -14.00 -35.34 6.97
CA LEU A 346 -13.40 -34.89 5.70
C LEU A 346 -12.50 -33.66 5.90
N VAL A 347 -12.93 -32.71 6.74
CA VAL A 347 -12.16 -31.49 7.07
C VAL A 347 -10.88 -31.83 7.84
N SER A 348 -10.96 -32.71 8.85
CA SER A 348 -9.78 -33.18 9.58
C SER A 348 -8.81 -33.90 8.65
N SER A 349 -9.31 -34.80 7.78
CA SER A 349 -8.49 -35.52 6.81
C SER A 349 -7.78 -34.60 5.83
N THR A 350 -8.47 -33.61 5.29
CA THR A 350 -7.88 -32.59 4.41
C THR A 350 -6.78 -31.81 5.13
N ASN A 351 -7.00 -31.41 6.39
CA ASN A 351 -5.99 -30.70 7.18
C ASN A 351 -4.78 -31.60 7.51
N SER A 352 -5.00 -32.86 7.88
CA SER A 352 -3.94 -33.83 8.16
C SER A 352 -3.10 -34.12 6.92
N VAL A 353 -3.72 -34.38 5.76
CA VAL A 353 -2.99 -34.55 4.48
C VAL A 353 -2.24 -33.27 4.09
N TYR A 354 -2.84 -32.09 4.30
CA TYR A 354 -2.17 -30.82 4.08
C TYR A 354 -0.92 -30.67 4.97
N GLN A 355 -1.00 -31.00 6.25
CA GLN A 355 0.15 -30.95 7.17
C GLN A 355 1.23 -31.95 6.78
N MET A 356 0.85 -33.16 6.36
CA MET A 356 1.78 -34.15 5.81
C MET A 356 2.49 -33.62 4.56
N SER A 357 1.79 -32.84 3.72
CA SER A 357 2.39 -32.22 2.53
C SER A 357 3.54 -31.26 2.85
N LEU A 358 3.45 -30.59 4.01
CA LEU A 358 4.45 -29.62 4.50
C LEU A 358 5.57 -30.29 5.30
N GLY A 359 5.54 -31.62 5.46
CA GLY A 359 6.55 -32.39 6.18
C GLY A 359 6.24 -32.63 7.66
N GLN A 360 5.02 -32.37 8.11
CA GLN A 360 4.56 -32.79 9.45
C GLN A 360 3.96 -34.19 9.37
N TRP A 361 4.79 -35.18 9.65
CA TRP A 361 4.45 -36.60 9.48
C TRP A 361 3.97 -37.22 10.80
N ASP A 362 2.76 -37.76 10.83
CA ASP A 362 2.25 -38.56 11.95
C ASP A 362 2.28 -40.06 11.61
N TRP A 363 3.43 -40.69 11.84
CA TRP A 363 3.63 -42.11 11.52
C TRP A 363 2.77 -43.04 12.39
N GLY A 364 2.46 -42.64 13.63
CA GLY A 364 1.76 -43.49 14.58
C GLY A 364 0.35 -43.86 14.13
N SER A 365 -0.41 -42.86 13.65
CA SER A 365 -1.77 -43.05 13.14
C SER A 365 -1.80 -43.83 11.82
N ILE A 366 -0.79 -43.65 10.97
CA ILE A 366 -0.71 -44.30 9.66
C ILE A 366 -0.34 -45.78 9.78
N ALA A 367 0.60 -46.11 10.67
CA ALA A 367 1.01 -47.49 10.92
C ALA A 367 -0.15 -48.34 11.49
N ALA A 368 -1.02 -47.73 12.31
CA ALA A 368 -2.23 -48.38 12.82
C ALA A 368 -3.24 -48.75 11.71
N GLY A 369 -3.19 -48.06 10.57
CA GLY A 369 -4.02 -48.32 9.40
C GLY A 369 -3.67 -49.55 8.58
N GLY A 370 -2.62 -50.27 8.96
CA GLY A 370 -2.16 -51.47 8.28
C GLY A 370 -1.46 -51.20 6.94
N PRO A 371 -1.18 -52.26 6.17
CA PRO A 371 -0.30 -52.17 4.99
C PRO A 371 -0.82 -51.22 3.89
N LEU A 372 -2.14 -51.11 3.73
CA LEU A 372 -2.74 -50.27 2.70
C LEU A 372 -2.58 -48.78 3.02
N ALA A 373 -2.74 -48.38 4.29
CA ALA A 373 -2.51 -47.00 4.73
C ALA A 373 -1.04 -46.59 4.54
N VAL A 374 -0.11 -47.49 4.89
CA VAL A 374 1.33 -47.29 4.67
C VAL A 374 1.67 -47.15 3.18
N MET A 375 1.05 -47.97 2.32
CA MET A 375 1.25 -47.86 0.87
C MET A 375 0.75 -46.51 0.32
N LEU A 376 -0.46 -46.09 0.67
CA LEU A 376 -1.03 -44.80 0.24
C LEU A 376 -0.19 -43.62 0.74
N TYR A 377 0.34 -43.72 1.96
CA TYR A 377 1.22 -42.72 2.53
C TYR A 377 2.55 -42.58 1.77
N ILE A 378 3.20 -43.70 1.45
CA ILE A 378 4.44 -43.69 0.67
C ILE A 378 4.17 -43.10 -0.72
N LEU A 379 3.05 -43.48 -1.34
CA LEU A 379 2.65 -42.97 -2.65
C LEU A 379 2.38 -41.46 -2.60
N TYR A 380 1.64 -40.99 -1.59
CA TYR A 380 1.40 -39.56 -1.37
C TYR A 380 2.69 -38.78 -1.10
N THR A 381 3.63 -39.34 -0.32
CA THR A 381 4.91 -38.71 -0.04
C THR A 381 5.75 -38.56 -1.31
N CYS A 382 5.82 -39.60 -2.13
CA CYS A 382 6.58 -39.57 -3.38
C CYS A 382 6.00 -38.56 -4.39
N PHE A 383 4.69 -38.62 -4.65
CA PHE A 383 4.04 -37.74 -5.63
C PHE A 383 3.76 -36.34 -5.09
N GLY A 384 3.25 -36.23 -3.87
CA GLY A 384 2.73 -35.01 -3.29
C GLY A 384 3.81 -34.07 -2.73
N THR A 385 4.85 -34.58 -2.08
CA THR A 385 5.89 -33.71 -1.47
C THR A 385 7.14 -33.60 -2.33
N ILE A 386 7.64 -34.72 -2.85
CA ILE A 386 8.90 -34.73 -3.59
C ILE A 386 8.70 -34.23 -5.03
N MET A 387 7.75 -34.79 -5.78
CA MET A 387 7.58 -34.44 -7.19
C MET A 387 6.97 -33.06 -7.39
N MET A 388 5.90 -32.74 -6.65
CA MET A 388 5.16 -31.49 -6.84
C MET A 388 5.96 -30.27 -6.38
N LEU A 389 6.69 -30.34 -5.27
CA LEU A 389 7.52 -29.22 -4.82
C LEU A 389 8.69 -28.96 -5.77
N ASN A 390 9.30 -30.03 -6.33
CA ASN A 390 10.36 -29.90 -7.33
C ASN A 390 9.85 -29.25 -8.63
N LEU A 391 8.63 -29.58 -9.06
CA LEU A 391 7.99 -28.94 -10.22
C LEU A 391 7.65 -27.47 -9.95
N LEU A 392 7.17 -27.13 -8.74
CA LEU A 392 6.92 -25.73 -8.36
C LEU A 392 8.20 -24.92 -8.43
N VAL A 393 9.29 -25.41 -7.84
CA VAL A 393 10.59 -24.72 -7.87
C VAL A 393 11.09 -24.55 -9.31
N ALA A 394 10.91 -25.55 -10.18
CA ALA A 394 11.32 -25.45 -11.58
C ALA A 394 10.50 -24.41 -12.37
N MET A 395 9.17 -24.37 -12.19
CA MET A 395 8.32 -23.39 -12.85
C MET A 395 8.63 -21.96 -12.37
N LEU A 396 8.75 -21.78 -11.05
CA LEU A 396 9.11 -20.50 -10.45
C LEU A 396 10.53 -20.06 -10.82
N GLY A 397 11.47 -20.99 -10.95
CA GLY A 397 12.84 -20.69 -11.39
C GLY A 397 12.88 -20.09 -12.79
N ARG A 398 12.16 -20.70 -13.74
CA ARG A 398 12.07 -20.19 -15.11
C ARG A 398 11.44 -18.80 -15.17
N THR A 399 10.31 -18.60 -14.50
CA THR A 399 9.64 -17.29 -14.53
C THR A 399 10.41 -16.23 -13.76
N TYR A 400 11.13 -16.61 -12.69
CA TYR A 400 12.05 -15.71 -12.00
C TYR A 400 13.14 -15.20 -12.94
N GLU A 401 13.81 -16.07 -13.70
CA GLU A 401 14.87 -15.68 -14.65
C GLU A 401 14.34 -14.74 -15.73
N ASP A 402 13.22 -15.10 -16.38
CA ASP A 402 12.59 -14.29 -17.43
C ASP A 402 12.23 -12.88 -16.93
N ILE A 403 11.68 -12.76 -15.71
CA ILE A 403 11.30 -11.47 -15.13
C ILE A 403 12.52 -10.70 -14.63
N TRP A 404 13.53 -11.41 -14.12
CA TRP A 404 14.75 -10.80 -13.60
C TRP A 404 15.40 -9.97 -14.70
N ASP A 405 15.55 -10.50 -15.91
CA ASP A 405 16.21 -9.77 -17.00
C ASP A 405 15.47 -8.48 -17.40
N ASP A 406 14.14 -8.49 -17.35
CA ASP A 406 13.32 -7.32 -17.71
C ASP A 406 13.14 -6.29 -16.57
N ARG A 407 13.57 -6.62 -15.35
CA ARG A 407 13.13 -5.92 -14.14
C ARG A 407 13.45 -4.43 -14.12
N LEU A 408 14.59 -4.03 -14.67
CA LEU A 408 15.02 -2.63 -14.73
C LEU A 408 14.14 -1.84 -15.68
N LEU A 409 13.91 -2.36 -16.88
CA LEU A 409 13.03 -1.74 -17.87
C LEU A 409 11.64 -1.50 -17.28
N PHE A 410 11.12 -2.49 -16.55
CA PHE A 410 9.85 -2.40 -15.84
C PHE A 410 9.82 -1.39 -14.70
N PHE A 411 10.88 -1.31 -13.91
CA PHE A 411 11.01 -0.31 -12.87
C PHE A 411 10.96 1.11 -13.45
N HIS A 412 11.73 1.39 -14.51
CA HIS A 412 11.74 2.70 -15.14
C HIS A 412 10.37 3.06 -15.75
N LEU A 413 9.61 2.08 -16.26
CA LEU A 413 8.24 2.27 -16.75
C LEU A 413 7.24 2.63 -15.65
N GLU A 414 7.31 1.96 -14.50
CA GLU A 414 6.42 2.30 -13.38
C GLU A 414 6.70 3.70 -12.84
N ARG A 415 7.99 4.05 -12.78
CA ARG A 415 8.44 5.38 -12.39
C ARG A 415 7.98 6.45 -13.37
N SER A 416 8.13 6.23 -14.69
CA SER A 416 7.70 7.19 -15.71
C SER A 416 6.18 7.40 -15.70
N GLN A 417 5.40 6.32 -15.53
CA GLN A 417 3.95 6.40 -15.36
C GLN A 417 3.56 7.20 -14.11
N THR A 418 4.25 6.97 -12.99
CA THR A 418 4.04 7.74 -11.75
C THR A 418 4.37 9.23 -11.94
N ILE A 419 5.43 9.54 -12.68
CA ILE A 419 5.81 10.93 -12.97
C ILE A 419 4.75 11.61 -13.85
N LEU A 420 4.31 10.96 -14.93
CA LEU A 420 3.27 11.51 -15.81
C LEU A 420 1.95 11.72 -15.08
N THR A 421 1.49 10.74 -14.29
CA THR A 421 0.26 10.89 -13.50
C THR A 421 0.35 12.07 -12.52
N VAL A 422 1.49 12.26 -11.85
CA VAL A 422 1.72 13.42 -10.98
C VAL A 422 1.76 14.72 -11.79
N GLN A 423 2.37 14.72 -12.98
CA GLN A 423 2.43 15.87 -13.87
C GLN A 423 1.02 16.31 -14.32
N HIS A 424 0.16 15.36 -14.72
CA HIS A 424 -1.22 15.65 -15.12
C HIS A 424 -2.09 16.18 -13.97
N GLN A 425 -1.73 15.91 -12.71
CA GLN A 425 -2.43 16.48 -11.55
C GLN A 425 -2.07 17.95 -11.29
N ILE A 426 -0.98 18.46 -11.88
CA ILE A 426 -0.52 19.85 -11.71
C ILE A 426 -1.09 20.72 -12.82
N GLU A 427 -1.59 21.90 -12.46
CA GLU A 427 -2.05 22.89 -13.42
C GLU A 427 -0.93 23.28 -14.41
N PRO A 428 -1.18 23.30 -15.74
CA PRO A 428 -0.16 23.48 -16.78
C PRO A 428 0.69 24.73 -16.58
N ASP A 429 0.06 25.85 -16.21
CA ASP A 429 0.75 27.13 -16.00
C ASP A 429 1.67 27.13 -14.78
N LYS A 430 1.33 26.31 -13.78
CA LYS A 430 2.13 26.14 -12.56
C LYS A 430 3.29 25.21 -12.82
N TYR A 431 3.08 24.17 -13.64
CA TYR A 431 4.13 23.29 -14.11
C TYR A 431 5.16 24.08 -14.94
N ARG A 432 4.69 24.81 -15.97
CA ARG A 432 5.56 25.61 -16.84
C ARG A 432 6.47 26.58 -16.07
N ARG A 433 5.91 27.28 -15.08
CA ARG A 433 6.63 28.33 -14.35
C ARG A 433 7.70 27.83 -13.38
N LYS A 434 7.55 26.63 -12.83
CA LYS A 434 8.38 26.19 -11.70
C LYS A 434 9.25 24.99 -12.03
N TYR A 435 8.88 24.25 -13.07
CA TYR A 435 9.25 22.86 -13.23
C TYR A 435 9.62 22.49 -14.67
N TRP A 436 9.40 23.40 -15.62
CA TRP A 436 9.77 23.22 -17.02
C TRP A 436 11.27 23.37 -17.23
N CYS A 437 11.88 22.32 -17.78
CA CYS A 437 13.25 22.35 -18.26
C CYS A 437 13.21 22.53 -19.78
N GLN A 438 13.65 23.69 -20.26
CA GLN A 438 13.66 24.02 -21.69
C GLN A 438 14.91 23.47 -22.39
N THR A 439 16.05 23.46 -21.68
CA THR A 439 17.33 22.96 -22.16
C THR A 439 18.00 22.10 -21.10
N LEU A 440 18.47 20.92 -21.52
CA LEU A 440 19.19 19.97 -20.69
C LEU A 440 20.56 19.71 -21.31
N TYR A 441 21.62 19.95 -20.56
CA TYR A 441 22.99 19.67 -20.99
C TYR A 441 23.43 18.32 -20.40
N ALA A 442 23.96 17.43 -21.22
CA ALA A 442 24.52 16.16 -20.78
C ALA A 442 25.95 16.01 -21.30
N LEU A 443 26.88 15.56 -20.46
CA LEU A 443 28.27 15.31 -20.87
C LEU A 443 28.42 13.84 -21.27
N GLU A 444 29.21 13.56 -22.30
CA GLU A 444 29.43 12.20 -22.80
C GLU A 444 30.10 11.31 -21.75
N GLY A 445 29.46 10.17 -21.42
CA GLY A 445 30.01 9.18 -20.50
C GLY A 445 29.74 9.41 -19.00
N ASP A 446 29.22 10.59 -18.62
CA ASP A 446 28.79 10.90 -17.25
C ASP A 446 27.25 10.84 -17.13
N ALA A 447 26.75 10.70 -15.88
CA ALA A 447 25.37 11.08 -15.58
C ALA A 447 25.12 12.50 -16.09
N ALA A 448 23.88 12.84 -16.48
CA ALA A 448 23.62 14.18 -16.99
C ALA A 448 24.19 15.17 -15.97
N ILE A 449 25.03 16.10 -16.40
CA ILE A 449 25.32 17.26 -15.56
C ILE A 449 23.94 17.82 -15.28
N GLN A 450 23.50 17.72 -14.01
CA GLN A 450 22.20 18.18 -13.55
C GLN A 450 21.86 19.38 -14.40
N GLY A 451 20.88 19.24 -15.30
CA GLY A 451 20.48 20.33 -16.17
C GLY A 451 20.23 21.48 -15.25
N ILE A 452 21.20 22.41 -15.22
CA ILE A 452 21.43 23.25 -14.07
C ILE A 452 20.09 23.90 -13.77
N PRO A 453 19.40 23.55 -12.67
CA PRO A 453 18.19 24.25 -12.31
C PRO A 453 18.62 25.54 -11.61
N TYR A 454 19.61 26.26 -12.15
CA TYR A 454 19.78 27.67 -11.84
C TYR A 454 18.89 28.46 -12.81
N GLN A 455 17.59 28.11 -12.81
CA GLN A 455 16.64 29.19 -12.55
C GLN A 455 16.85 29.58 -11.08
N ASN A 456 17.92 30.35 -10.82
CA ASN A 456 18.02 31.10 -9.58
C ASN A 456 16.83 32.05 -9.59
N PHE A 457 15.75 31.62 -8.95
CA PHE A 457 14.67 32.49 -8.51
C PHE A 457 15.05 33.01 -7.13
N ASP A 458 16.21 33.65 -7.00
CA ASP A 458 16.64 34.21 -5.73
C ASP A 458 16.48 35.73 -5.71
N ASP A 459 15.72 36.12 -4.67
CA ASP A 459 15.52 37.38 -3.95
C ASP A 459 14.98 38.66 -4.63
#